data_AF-A0A1I5J3K7-F1
#
_entry.id   AF-A0A1I5J3K7-F1
#
_cell.length_a   1.000
_cell.length_b   1.000
_cell.length_c   1.000
_cell.angle_alpha   90.00
_cell.angle_beta   90.00
_cell.angle_gamma   90.00
#
_symmetry.space_group_name_H-M   'P 1'
#
loop_
_entity.id
_entity.type
_entity.pdbx_description
1 polymer ?
#
loop_
_entity_poly.entity_id
_entity_poly.type
_entity_poly.pdbx_seq_one_letter_code
_entity_poly.pdbx_strand_id
1 'polypeptide(L)'
;MSRDFAACKQIVKNRGTAPDAFLNELIDWAISAPDEIFLPNSAHDIYSNVVSDLGPWRGTKHRKAVMLEVLRVLGGFESSWDWNEGVDRNNPESNTPCTEEAGIFQCSGNSMSFDLSLKQLLISVSGKSDCETFRHVAKDNHQFAIEYCARLIRFTVNHHGPIKRKEINKWLRKDAVEEFESFL
;
A
#
# COMPACT_ATOMS: atom_id res chain seq x y z
N MET A 1 -0.85 9.98 16.85
CA MET A 1 -1.28 9.65 18.24
C MET A 1 -1.08 8.15 18.45
N SER A 2 -0.77 7.69 19.68
CA SER A 2 -0.69 6.24 19.93
C SER A 2 -2.10 5.66 19.99
N ARG A 3 -2.33 4.58 19.24
CA ARG A 3 -3.58 3.79 19.22
C ARG A 3 -3.29 2.38 19.68
N ASP A 4 -4.26 1.76 20.34
CA ASP A 4 -4.16 0.38 20.80
C ASP A 4 -4.74 -0.56 19.75
N PHE A 5 -3.92 -1.47 19.22
CA PHE A 5 -4.31 -2.41 18.17
C PHE A 5 -4.48 -3.82 18.73
N ALA A 6 -5.59 -4.47 18.38
CA ALA A 6 -5.85 -5.87 18.68
C ALA A 6 -6.05 -6.67 17.39
N ALA A 7 -7.02 -6.29 16.56
CA ALA A 7 -7.35 -7.01 15.32
C ALA A 7 -6.29 -6.79 14.22
N CYS A 8 -5.69 -5.61 14.13
CA CYS A 8 -4.62 -5.31 13.18
C CYS A 8 -3.31 -6.07 13.51
N LYS A 9 -3.18 -6.60 14.73
CA LYS A 9 -2.04 -7.41 15.17
C LYS A 9 -2.15 -8.89 14.77
N GLN A 10 -3.13 -9.27 13.97
CA GLN A 10 -3.22 -10.63 13.41
C GLN A 10 -2.04 -10.92 12.47
N ILE A 11 -1.58 -12.17 12.50
CA ILE A 11 -0.39 -12.61 11.75
C ILE A 11 -0.64 -12.53 10.24
N VAL A 12 0.39 -12.06 9.52
CA VAL A 12 0.45 -12.11 8.06
C VAL A 12 1.53 -13.12 7.62
N LYS A 13 1.14 -14.14 6.85
CA LYS A 13 2.00 -15.13 6.14
C LYS A 13 3.42 -15.35 6.69
N ASN A 14 3.62 -16.02 7.82
CA ASN A 14 4.98 -16.30 8.35
C ASN A 14 5.90 -15.06 8.51
N ARG A 15 5.38 -13.83 8.40
CA ARG A 15 6.11 -12.55 8.52
C ARG A 15 5.97 -11.95 9.92
N GLY A 16 4.97 -12.38 10.68
CA GLY A 16 4.67 -11.87 12.02
C GLY A 16 3.48 -10.92 12.00
N THR A 17 3.51 -9.91 12.87
CA THR A 17 2.42 -8.95 13.07
C THR A 17 2.88 -7.54 12.73
N ALA A 18 1.98 -6.72 12.17
CA ALA A 18 2.32 -5.37 11.75
C ALA A 18 2.79 -4.51 12.94
N PRO A 19 3.91 -3.76 12.84
CA PRO A 19 4.36 -2.86 13.90
C PRO A 19 3.35 -1.73 14.17
N ASP A 20 3.21 -1.32 15.42
CA ASP A 20 2.24 -0.28 15.82
C ASP A 20 2.59 1.08 15.19
N ALA A 21 3.87 1.38 14.99
CA ALA A 21 4.32 2.58 14.29
C ALA A 21 3.76 2.63 12.86
N PHE A 22 3.92 1.55 12.10
CA PHE A 22 3.37 1.44 10.75
C PHE A 22 1.84 1.54 10.72
N LEU A 23 1.14 0.89 11.65
CA LEU A 23 -0.32 0.96 11.75
C LEU A 23 -0.83 2.37 12.07
N ASN A 24 -0.13 3.11 12.94
CA ASN A 24 -0.45 4.50 13.22
C ASN A 24 -0.23 5.40 12.01
N GLU A 25 0.87 5.20 11.27
CA GLU A 25 1.15 5.96 10.05
C GLU A 25 0.10 5.74 8.96
N LEU A 26 -0.40 4.50 8.80
CA LEU A 26 -1.50 4.20 7.90
C LEU A 26 -2.76 5.02 8.21
N ILE A 27 -3.15 5.08 9.49
CA ILE A 27 -4.34 5.82 9.91
C ILE A 27 -4.13 7.32 9.78
N ASP A 28 -2.98 7.83 10.24
CA ASP A 28 -2.65 9.25 10.17
C ASP A 28 -2.62 9.72 8.71
N TRP A 29 -2.09 8.90 7.79
CA TRP A 29 -2.21 9.14 6.36
C TRP A 29 -3.67 9.17 5.91
N ALA A 30 -4.48 8.13 6.18
CA ALA A 30 -5.85 8.03 5.66
C ALA A 30 -6.80 9.12 6.17
N ILE A 31 -6.56 9.67 7.36
CA ILE A 31 -7.28 10.84 7.89
C ILE A 31 -7.06 12.07 6.99
N SER A 32 -5.82 12.28 6.55
CA SER A 32 -5.43 13.43 5.71
C SER A 32 -5.60 13.19 4.20
N ALA A 33 -5.67 11.93 3.79
CA ALA A 33 -5.71 11.53 2.40
C ALA A 33 -7.00 11.98 1.70
N PRO A 34 -6.92 12.52 0.46
CA PRO A 34 -8.07 12.89 -0.33
C PRO A 34 -9.06 11.72 -0.53
N ASP A 35 -10.36 12.00 -0.35
CA ASP A 35 -11.42 10.99 -0.47
C ASP A 35 -11.46 10.32 -1.85
N GLU A 36 -11.04 11.02 -2.92
CA GLU A 36 -10.95 10.51 -4.29
C GLU A 36 -10.16 9.19 -4.40
N ILE A 37 -9.13 9.00 -3.56
CA ILE A 37 -8.29 7.79 -3.55
C ILE A 37 -9.12 6.56 -3.18
N PHE A 38 -10.26 6.76 -2.50
CA PHE A 38 -11.10 5.70 -1.96
C PHE A 38 -12.45 5.61 -2.67
N LEU A 39 -12.87 6.60 -3.46
CA LEU A 39 -14.17 6.59 -4.15
C LEU A 39 -14.31 5.41 -5.13
N PRO A 40 -15.54 4.97 -5.47
CA PRO A 40 -15.76 3.95 -6.49
C PRO A 40 -15.06 4.29 -7.82
N ASN A 41 -14.53 3.26 -8.50
CA ASN A 41 -13.96 3.38 -9.84
C ASN A 41 -14.80 2.52 -10.81
N SER A 42 -14.93 2.97 -12.05
CA SER A 42 -15.56 2.19 -13.13
C SER A 42 -14.65 1.06 -13.63
N ALA A 43 -13.34 1.21 -13.46
CA ALA A 43 -12.37 0.16 -13.77
C ALA A 43 -12.26 -0.89 -12.65
N HIS A 44 -11.83 -2.10 -13.03
CA HIS A 44 -11.51 -3.16 -12.09
C HIS A 44 -10.23 -2.81 -11.31
N ASP A 45 -10.34 -2.73 -9.99
CA ASP A 45 -9.30 -2.25 -9.10
C ASP A 45 -9.16 -3.13 -7.83
N ILE A 46 -8.39 -2.65 -6.84
CA ILE A 46 -8.23 -3.37 -5.58
C ILE A 46 -9.55 -3.66 -4.88
N TYR A 47 -10.50 -2.73 -4.86
CA TYR A 47 -11.80 -2.97 -4.24
C TYR A 47 -12.54 -4.07 -5.00
N SER A 48 -12.48 -4.06 -6.32
CA SER A 48 -13.05 -5.14 -7.13
C SER A 48 -12.43 -6.51 -6.80
N ASN A 49 -11.15 -6.56 -6.41
CA ASN A 49 -10.45 -7.80 -6.03
C ASN A 49 -10.83 -8.35 -4.66
N VAL A 50 -11.09 -7.47 -3.69
CA VAL A 50 -11.30 -7.86 -2.28
C VAL A 50 -12.76 -7.78 -1.84
N VAL A 51 -13.69 -7.47 -2.75
CA VAL A 51 -15.13 -7.35 -2.45
C VAL A 51 -15.75 -8.60 -1.85
N SER A 52 -15.32 -9.78 -2.30
CA SER A 52 -15.79 -11.06 -1.76
C SER A 52 -15.37 -11.26 -0.30
N ASP A 53 -14.23 -10.70 0.08
CA ASP A 53 -13.58 -10.95 1.37
C ASP A 53 -13.95 -9.88 2.40
N LEU A 54 -13.99 -8.61 1.98
CA LEU A 54 -14.14 -7.45 2.86
C LEU A 54 -15.42 -6.65 2.60
N GLY A 55 -16.18 -6.96 1.55
CA GLY A 55 -17.45 -6.30 1.26
C GLY A 55 -18.62 -6.79 2.12
N PRO A 56 -19.82 -6.23 1.89
CA PRO A 56 -20.14 -5.15 0.94
C PRO A 56 -19.68 -3.76 1.40
N TRP A 57 -19.55 -2.80 0.47
CA TRP A 57 -19.08 -1.44 0.79
C TRP A 57 -20.15 -0.59 1.46
N ARG A 58 -19.81 -0.01 2.63
CA ARG A 58 -20.73 0.82 3.43
C ARG A 58 -20.59 2.33 3.24
N GLY A 59 -19.56 2.78 2.53
CA GLY A 59 -19.26 4.20 2.31
C GLY A 59 -17.76 4.46 2.19
N THR A 60 -17.39 5.74 2.06
CA THR A 60 -15.97 6.16 1.93
C THR A 60 -15.14 5.76 3.14
N LYS A 61 -15.69 5.92 4.36
CA LYS A 61 -15.01 5.55 5.61
C LYS A 61 -14.62 4.07 5.65
N HIS A 62 -15.58 3.17 5.37
CA HIS A 62 -15.32 1.75 5.24
C HIS A 62 -14.31 1.44 4.14
N ARG A 63 -14.37 2.14 2.99
CA ARG A 63 -13.41 1.94 1.90
C ARG A 63 -11.99 2.42 2.25
N LYS A 64 -11.85 3.47 3.08
CA LYS A 64 -10.57 3.86 3.68
C LYS A 64 -10.03 2.74 4.55
N ALA A 65 -10.83 2.23 5.49
CA ALA A 65 -10.43 1.12 6.36
C ALA A 65 -10.05 -0.16 5.59
N VAL A 66 -10.77 -0.49 4.53
CA VAL A 66 -10.45 -1.61 3.62
C VAL A 66 -9.09 -1.39 2.93
N MET A 67 -8.80 -0.17 2.47
CA MET A 67 -7.49 0.16 1.90
C MET A 67 -6.38 -0.02 2.93
N LEU A 68 -6.58 0.42 4.18
CA LEU A 68 -5.61 0.23 5.25
C LEU A 68 -5.33 -1.24 5.54
N GLU A 69 -6.37 -2.09 5.55
CA GLU A 69 -6.20 -3.52 5.72
C GLU A 69 -5.41 -4.16 4.57
N VAL A 70 -5.68 -3.75 3.33
CA VAL A 70 -4.90 -4.20 2.17
C VAL A 70 -3.44 -3.79 2.31
N LEU A 71 -3.16 -2.52 2.62
CA LEU A 71 -1.79 -2.02 2.78
C LEU A 71 -1.09 -2.70 3.96
N ARG A 72 -1.81 -2.99 5.05
CA ARG A 72 -1.26 -3.73 6.19
C ARG A 72 -0.76 -5.10 5.79
N VAL A 73 -1.55 -5.84 5.03
CA VAL A 73 -1.17 -7.17 4.55
C VAL A 73 -0.08 -7.09 3.49
N LEU A 74 -0.15 -6.12 2.57
CA LEU A 74 0.88 -5.94 1.53
C LEU A 74 2.25 -5.61 2.11
N GLY A 75 2.34 -4.66 3.04
CA GLY A 75 3.62 -4.33 3.70
C GLY A 75 4.26 -5.55 4.35
N GLY A 76 3.46 -6.43 4.96
CA GLY A 76 3.94 -7.69 5.50
C GLY A 76 4.46 -8.65 4.41
N PHE A 77 3.69 -8.83 3.33
CA PHE A 77 4.06 -9.72 2.23
C PHE A 77 5.35 -9.34 1.54
N GLU A 78 5.46 -8.05 1.21
CA GLU A 78 6.50 -7.52 0.34
C GLU A 78 7.82 -7.32 1.09
N SER A 79 7.79 -6.76 2.30
CA SER A 79 9.01 -6.36 3.02
C SER A 79 9.04 -6.75 4.50
N SER A 80 8.03 -7.45 5.01
CA SER A 80 7.86 -7.61 6.47
C SER A 80 7.76 -6.26 7.21
N TRP A 81 7.11 -5.28 6.58
CA TRP A 81 6.96 -3.90 7.06
C TRP A 81 8.27 -3.11 7.17
N ASP A 82 9.31 -3.46 6.42
CA ASP A 82 10.57 -2.72 6.38
C ASP A 82 10.55 -1.60 5.34
N TRP A 83 10.59 -0.35 5.82
CA TRP A 83 10.68 0.85 4.99
C TRP A 83 11.96 0.94 4.16
N ASN A 84 13.04 0.28 4.58
CA ASN A 84 14.35 0.35 3.93
C ASN A 84 14.58 -0.77 2.92
N GLU A 85 13.64 -1.71 2.80
CA GLU A 85 13.75 -2.85 1.90
C GLU A 85 14.06 -2.41 0.47
N GLY A 86 14.81 -3.22 -0.25
CA GLY A 86 15.27 -2.94 -1.61
C GLY A 86 15.92 -4.16 -2.22
N VAL A 87 16.67 -3.98 -3.30
CA VAL A 87 17.19 -5.08 -4.13
C VAL A 87 17.82 -6.23 -3.32
N ASP A 88 17.31 -7.43 -3.59
CA ASP A 88 18.08 -8.66 -3.42
C ASP A 88 19.33 -8.55 -4.30
N ARG A 89 20.48 -8.32 -3.66
CA ARG A 89 21.78 -8.14 -4.33
C ARG A 89 22.20 -9.33 -5.19
N ASN A 90 21.46 -10.44 -5.14
CA ASN A 90 21.68 -11.63 -5.94
C ASN A 90 20.84 -11.69 -7.23
N ASN A 91 19.91 -10.77 -7.48
CA ASN A 91 19.09 -10.76 -8.70
C ASN A 91 19.61 -9.72 -9.74
N PRO A 92 20.26 -10.16 -10.83
CA PRO A 92 20.80 -9.26 -11.85
C PRO A 92 19.74 -8.58 -12.74
N GLU A 93 18.46 -8.97 -12.68
CA GLU A 93 17.39 -8.36 -13.51
C GLU A 93 16.72 -7.12 -12.89
N SER A 94 16.92 -6.89 -11.58
CA SER A 94 16.43 -5.70 -10.84
C SER A 94 17.55 -4.69 -10.52
N ASN A 95 18.50 -4.53 -11.43
CA ASN A 95 19.71 -3.74 -11.19
C ASN A 95 19.67 -2.31 -11.74
N THR A 96 18.51 -1.85 -12.23
CA THR A 96 18.35 -0.47 -12.69
C THR A 96 17.44 0.32 -11.74
N PRO A 97 17.64 1.64 -11.59
CA PRO A 97 16.78 2.46 -10.73
C PRO A 97 15.28 2.33 -11.02
N CYS A 98 14.90 2.06 -12.27
CA CYS A 98 13.48 1.97 -12.67
C CYS A 98 12.86 0.57 -12.47
N THR A 99 13.67 -0.49 -12.43
CA THR A 99 13.20 -1.88 -12.24
C THR A 99 13.38 -2.38 -10.82
N GLU A 100 14.21 -1.70 -10.02
CA GLU A 100 14.33 -1.96 -8.59
C GLU A 100 13.02 -1.64 -7.86
N GLU A 101 12.52 -2.63 -7.13
CA GLU A 101 11.45 -2.48 -6.16
C GLU A 101 12.02 -1.87 -4.87
N ALA A 102 11.35 -0.87 -4.34
CA ALA A 102 11.84 -0.06 -3.22
C ALA A 102 10.81 0.09 -2.10
N GLY A 103 11.33 0.02 -0.88
CA GLY A 103 10.61 0.32 0.35
C GLY A 103 9.58 -0.73 0.72
N ILE A 104 8.69 -0.34 1.64
CA ILE A 104 7.81 -1.27 2.35
C ILE A 104 6.85 -2.05 1.43
N PHE A 105 6.45 -1.44 0.32
CA PHE A 105 5.50 -2.02 -0.65
C PHE A 105 6.18 -2.56 -1.90
N GLN A 106 7.53 -2.53 -1.97
CA GLN A 106 8.31 -3.05 -3.09
C GLN A 106 7.78 -2.54 -4.45
N CYS A 107 7.46 -1.24 -4.54
CA CYS A 107 7.05 -0.63 -5.80
C CYS A 107 8.29 -0.19 -6.60
N SER A 108 8.25 -0.27 -7.93
CA SER A 108 9.37 0.15 -8.79
C SER A 108 9.07 1.45 -9.53
N GLY A 109 10.11 2.20 -9.91
CA GLY A 109 9.97 3.50 -10.59
C GLY A 109 9.22 3.42 -11.93
N ASN A 110 9.29 2.29 -12.64
CA ASN A 110 8.51 2.06 -13.87
C ASN A 110 7.00 2.17 -13.64
N SER A 111 6.51 1.87 -12.44
CA SER A 111 5.08 1.95 -12.14
C SER A 111 4.52 3.37 -12.27
N MET A 112 5.37 4.39 -12.28
CA MET A 112 4.96 5.78 -12.53
C MET A 112 4.36 5.97 -13.94
N SER A 113 4.56 5.04 -14.88
CA SER A 113 3.94 5.12 -16.20
C SER A 113 2.49 4.65 -16.25
N PHE A 114 1.94 4.06 -15.17
CA PHE A 114 0.55 3.58 -15.17
C PHE A 114 -0.48 4.71 -15.20
N ASP A 115 -0.16 5.85 -14.57
CA ASP A 115 -1.00 7.04 -14.61
C ASP A 115 -0.17 8.30 -14.35
N LEU A 116 -0.54 9.42 -14.98
CA LEU A 116 0.19 10.68 -14.85
C LEU A 116 0.17 11.21 -13.40
N SER A 117 -0.89 10.95 -12.65
CA SER A 117 -1.01 11.37 -11.24
C SER A 117 0.06 10.74 -10.35
N LEU A 118 0.56 9.54 -10.66
CA LEU A 118 1.65 8.90 -9.92
C LEU A 118 2.97 9.66 -10.07
N LYS A 119 3.29 10.12 -11.30
CA LYS A 119 4.44 11.01 -11.53
C LYS A 119 4.27 12.34 -10.83
N GLN A 120 3.07 12.93 -10.88
CA GLN A 120 2.78 14.21 -10.25
C GLN A 120 2.90 14.12 -8.73
N LEU A 121 2.52 12.99 -8.11
CA LEU A 121 2.72 12.75 -6.69
C LEU A 121 4.20 12.76 -6.31
N LEU A 122 5.09 12.18 -7.12
CA LEU A 122 6.53 12.25 -6.86
C LEU A 122 7.06 13.69 -7.02
N ILE A 123 6.60 14.40 -8.05
CA ILE A 123 6.98 15.80 -8.30
C ILE A 123 6.55 16.70 -7.14
N SER A 124 5.36 16.50 -6.58
CA SER A 124 4.84 17.36 -5.51
C SER A 124 5.66 17.27 -4.22
N VAL A 125 6.29 16.12 -3.95
CA VAL A 125 7.10 15.92 -2.74
C VAL A 125 8.60 16.11 -2.95
N SER A 126 9.10 16.00 -4.19
CA SER A 126 10.55 15.99 -4.47
C SER A 126 11.01 17.03 -5.51
N GLY A 127 10.10 17.61 -6.27
CA GLY A 127 10.39 18.45 -7.43
C GLY A 127 10.96 17.70 -8.65
N LYS A 128 11.05 16.36 -8.59
CA LYS A 128 11.59 15.51 -9.67
C LYS A 128 10.65 14.34 -9.97
N SER A 129 10.92 13.60 -11.05
CA SER A 129 10.11 12.44 -11.48
C SER A 129 10.94 11.26 -12.01
N ASP A 130 12.24 11.25 -11.76
CA ASP A 130 13.13 10.15 -12.17
C ASP A 130 13.08 8.98 -11.18
N CYS A 131 13.45 7.79 -11.67
CA CYS A 131 13.37 6.56 -10.88
C CYS A 131 14.34 6.52 -9.69
N GLU A 132 15.47 7.23 -9.76
CA GLU A 132 16.40 7.28 -8.63
C GLU A 132 15.79 8.08 -7.49
N THR A 133 15.19 9.23 -7.82
CA THR A 133 14.41 10.01 -6.85
C THR A 133 13.24 9.19 -6.30
N PHE A 134 12.52 8.44 -7.15
CA PHE A 134 11.46 7.55 -6.69
C PHE A 134 11.96 6.57 -5.62
N ARG A 135 13.08 5.88 -5.85
CA ARG A 135 13.63 4.90 -4.90
C ARG A 135 13.95 5.51 -3.55
N HIS A 136 14.58 6.68 -3.53
CA HIS A 136 14.89 7.37 -2.28
C HIS A 136 13.62 7.82 -1.56
N VAL A 137 12.72 8.51 -2.26
CA VAL A 137 11.49 9.04 -1.67
C VAL A 137 10.57 7.91 -1.18
N ALA A 138 10.49 6.78 -1.88
CA ALA A 138 9.70 5.62 -1.46
C ALA A 138 10.19 4.97 -0.16
N LYS A 139 11.46 5.18 0.22
CA LYS A 139 12.04 4.70 1.48
C LYS A 139 11.99 5.78 2.57
N ASP A 140 12.34 7.02 2.21
CA ASP A 140 12.53 8.11 3.17
C ASP A 140 11.24 8.86 3.51
N ASN A 141 10.23 8.83 2.63
CA ASN A 141 8.95 9.51 2.83
C ASN A 141 7.80 8.49 2.88
N HIS A 142 7.46 8.07 4.09
CA HIS A 142 6.46 7.03 4.32
C HIS A 142 5.06 7.44 3.84
N GLN A 143 4.67 8.72 4.02
CA GLN A 143 3.38 9.21 3.52
C GLN A 143 3.29 9.10 2.00
N PHE A 144 4.36 9.45 1.30
CA PHE A 144 4.46 9.23 -0.14
C PHE A 144 4.33 7.76 -0.49
N ALA A 145 5.08 6.87 0.17
CA ALA A 145 5.06 5.43 -0.12
C ALA A 145 3.67 4.80 0.07
N ILE A 146 2.97 5.17 1.15
CA ILE A 146 1.60 4.75 1.45
C ILE A 146 0.65 5.24 0.35
N GLU A 147 0.64 6.54 0.06
CA GLU A 147 -0.26 7.10 -0.94
C GLU A 147 0.01 6.54 -2.34
N TYR A 148 1.29 6.44 -2.70
CA TYR A 148 1.71 5.93 -3.99
C TYR A 148 1.21 4.51 -4.20
N CYS A 149 1.42 3.61 -3.23
CA CYS A 149 0.92 2.24 -3.31
C CYS A 149 -0.61 2.21 -3.38
N ALA A 150 -1.29 2.97 -2.51
CA ALA A 150 -2.75 3.04 -2.49
C ALA A 150 -3.34 3.47 -3.84
N ARG A 151 -2.74 4.49 -4.50
CA ARG A 151 -3.14 4.93 -5.85
C ARG A 151 -2.78 3.89 -6.90
N LEU A 152 -1.57 3.33 -6.86
CA LEU A 152 -1.10 2.34 -7.84
C LEU A 152 -2.06 1.15 -7.94
N ILE A 153 -2.51 0.60 -6.81
CA ILE A 153 -3.43 -0.54 -6.79
C ILE A 153 -4.88 -0.17 -7.15
N ARG A 154 -5.20 1.13 -7.32
CA ARG A 154 -6.43 1.57 -8.02
C ARG A 154 -6.31 1.46 -9.53
N PHE A 155 -5.09 1.59 -10.08
CA PHE A 155 -4.83 1.54 -11.53
C PHE A 155 -4.47 0.15 -12.01
N THR A 156 -3.73 -0.61 -11.20
CA THR A 156 -3.21 -1.92 -11.59
C THR A 156 -3.11 -2.89 -10.43
N VAL A 157 -3.98 -3.89 -10.45
CA VAL A 157 -3.91 -5.07 -9.56
C VAL A 157 -3.09 -6.21 -10.17
N ASN A 158 -2.98 -6.24 -11.50
CA ASN A 158 -2.33 -7.32 -12.25
C ASN A 158 -0.80 -7.22 -12.27
N HIS A 159 -0.24 -6.08 -11.87
CA HIS A 159 1.20 -5.88 -11.76
C HIS A 159 1.72 -5.98 -10.32
N HIS A 160 0.82 -6.23 -9.36
CA HIS A 160 1.19 -6.52 -7.98
C HIS A 160 1.02 -8.03 -7.76
N GLY A 161 2.13 -8.77 -7.72
CA GLY A 161 2.12 -10.25 -7.70
C GLY A 161 1.17 -10.86 -6.66
N PRO A 162 1.27 -10.46 -5.37
CA PRO A 162 0.40 -10.97 -4.32
C PRO A 162 -1.09 -10.65 -4.50
N ILE A 163 -1.45 -9.51 -5.11
CA ILE A 163 -2.84 -9.13 -5.39
C ILE A 163 -3.37 -9.95 -6.57
N LYS A 164 -2.64 -9.95 -7.70
CA LYS A 164 -2.99 -10.69 -8.92
C LYS A 164 -3.31 -12.16 -8.63
N ARG A 165 -2.50 -12.79 -7.79
CA ARG A 165 -2.63 -14.22 -7.43
C ARG A 165 -3.52 -14.47 -6.21
N LYS A 166 -4.18 -13.42 -5.68
CA LYS A 166 -5.02 -13.45 -4.48
C LYS A 166 -4.33 -14.04 -3.24
N GLU A 167 -3.00 -13.92 -3.16
CA GLU A 167 -2.23 -14.46 -2.04
C GLU A 167 -2.53 -13.72 -0.73
N ILE A 168 -2.87 -12.43 -0.84
CA ILE A 168 -3.21 -11.59 0.31
C ILE A 168 -4.61 -11.91 0.88
N ASN A 169 -5.54 -12.38 0.05
CA ASN A 169 -6.97 -12.45 0.41
C ASN A 169 -7.23 -13.26 1.68
N LYS A 170 -6.54 -14.39 1.86
CA LYS A 170 -6.70 -15.24 3.05
C LYS A 170 -6.18 -14.61 4.36
N TRP A 171 -5.44 -13.51 4.26
CA TRP A 171 -4.89 -12.76 5.40
C TRP A 171 -5.62 -11.44 5.64
N LEU A 172 -6.54 -11.07 4.74
CA LEU A 172 -7.43 -9.94 4.93
C LEU A 172 -8.47 -10.30 5.99
N ARG A 173 -8.79 -9.34 6.86
CA ARG A 173 -9.67 -9.57 8.00
C ARG A 173 -10.72 -8.47 8.15
N LYS A 174 -11.98 -8.89 8.31
CA LYS A 174 -13.08 -7.95 8.59
C LYS A 174 -12.95 -7.28 9.95
N ASP A 175 -12.49 -8.00 10.97
CA ASP A 175 -12.25 -7.44 12.31
C ASP A 175 -11.15 -6.36 12.29
N ALA A 176 -10.10 -6.51 11.49
CA ALA A 176 -9.08 -5.48 11.28
C ALA A 176 -9.64 -4.26 10.53
N VAL A 177 -10.50 -4.46 9.53
CA VAL A 177 -11.22 -3.34 8.86
C VAL A 177 -12.10 -2.58 9.85
N GLU A 178 -12.85 -3.28 10.71
CA GLU A 178 -13.67 -2.64 11.74
C GLU A 178 -12.82 -1.86 12.75
N GLU A 179 -11.68 -2.40 13.15
CA GLU A 179 -10.73 -1.71 14.03
C GLU A 179 -10.16 -0.44 13.36
N PHE A 180 -9.70 -0.52 12.10
CA PHE A 180 -9.28 0.65 11.34
C PHE A 180 -10.40 1.69 11.20
N GLU A 181 -11.62 1.26 10.89
CA GLU A 181 -12.78 2.14 10.76
C GLU A 181 -13.15 2.85 12.07
N SER A 182 -12.84 2.25 13.22
CA SER A 182 -13.03 2.90 14.53
C SER A 182 -12.07 4.07 14.79
N PHE A 183 -10.91 4.09 14.11
CA PHE A 183 -9.89 5.12 14.25
C PHE A 183 -9.94 6.23 13.19
N LEU A 184 -10.73 6.03 12.13
CA LEU A 184 -11.02 7.02 11.09
C LEU A 184 -12.23 7.88 11.48
#